data_AF-A0A2E6C427-F1
#
_entry.id   AF-A0A2E6C427-F1
#
_cell.length_a   1.000
_cell.length_b   1.000
_cell.length_c   1.000
_cell.angle_alpha   90.00
_cell.angle_beta   90.00
_cell.angle_gamma   90.00
#
_symmetry.space_group_name_H-M   'P 1'
#
loop_
_entity.id
_entity.type
_entity.pdbx_description
1 polymer ?
#
loop_
_entity_poly.entity_id
_entity_poly.type
_entity_poly.pdbx_seq_one_letter_code
_entity_poly.pdbx_strand_id
1 'polypeptide(L)'
;MNARIQREVRGGVNMAFCVQCGQMLNDGTRFCRFCGNQQPGEQLIARLRMEAESIRVHMQQMRVQQMQQANLNQQQNQQRW
;
A
#
# COMPACT_ATOMS: atom_id res chain seq x y z
N MET A 1 -17.01 35.62 8.26
CA MET A 1 -16.47 35.50 6.89
C MET A 1 -15.48 34.35 6.85
N ASN A 2 -15.91 33.24 6.24
CA ASN A 2 -15.16 32.20 5.54
C ASN A 2 -13.63 32.15 5.71
N ALA A 3 -13.12 31.04 6.26
CA ALA A 3 -12.50 29.95 5.47
C ALA A 3 -11.44 29.21 6.30
N ARG A 4 -11.69 27.91 6.45
CA ARG A 4 -10.76 26.87 6.89
C ARG A 4 -9.38 27.03 6.25
N ILE A 5 -8.31 27.08 7.05
CA ILE A 5 -6.98 26.67 6.59
C ILE A 5 -6.60 25.43 7.37
N GLN A 6 -6.72 24.32 6.66
CA GLN A 6 -6.48 22.97 7.12
C GLN A 6 -4.97 22.72 7.26
N ARG A 7 -4.61 22.14 8.40
CA ARG A 7 -3.66 21.02 8.55
C ARG A 7 -2.24 21.23 8.01
N GLU A 8 -1.34 21.52 8.94
CA GLU A 8 0.08 21.19 8.84
C GLU A 8 0.26 19.67 8.85
N VAL A 9 0.21 19.05 7.67
CA VAL A 9 0.63 17.66 7.50
C VAL A 9 2.17 17.66 7.59
N ARG A 10 2.70 17.32 8.77
CA ARG A 10 4.13 17.06 8.96
C ARG A 10 4.56 15.99 7.96
N GLY A 11 5.31 16.43 6.94
CA GLY A 11 5.71 15.64 5.79
C GLY A 11 6.69 14.53 6.15
N GLY A 12 6.19 13.30 6.22
CA GLY A 12 7.00 12.14 5.89
C GLY A 12 7.21 12.12 4.38
N VAL A 13 8.44 12.33 3.92
CA VAL A 13 8.77 12.37 2.49
C VAL A 13 8.74 10.94 1.94
N ASN A 14 7.56 10.44 1.61
CA ASN A 14 7.47 9.23 0.80
C ASN A 14 7.90 9.58 -0.63
N MET A 15 8.55 8.65 -1.31
CA MET A 15 8.97 8.81 -2.70
C MET A 15 7.89 8.22 -3.61
N ALA A 16 7.44 8.99 -4.59
CA ALA A 16 6.48 8.58 -5.60
C ALA A 16 7.07 8.74 -7.01
N PHE A 17 6.51 8.06 -7.99
CA PHE A 17 6.91 8.20 -9.39
C PHE A 17 5.76 8.79 -10.20
N CYS A 18 6.09 9.65 -11.17
CA CYS A 18 5.10 10.21 -12.07
C CYS A 18 4.46 9.09 -12.90
N VAL A 19 3.12 9.00 -12.85
CA VAL A 19 2.35 7.99 -13.62
C VAL A 19 2.44 8.16 -15.14
N GLN A 20 2.96 9.30 -15.62
CA GLN A 20 3.11 9.57 -17.06
C GLN A 20 4.56 9.48 -17.53
N CYS A 21 5.50 10.13 -16.84
CA CYS A 21 6.90 10.23 -17.30
C CYS A 21 7.88 9.41 -16.48
N GLY A 22 7.44 8.72 -15.42
CA GLY A 22 8.28 7.87 -14.58
C GLY A 22 9.31 8.60 -13.71
N GLN A 23 9.35 9.94 -13.76
CA GLN A 23 10.29 10.71 -12.95
C GLN A 23 9.97 10.62 -11.47
N MET A 24 11.01 10.62 -10.63
CA MET A 24 10.86 10.57 -9.18
C MET A 24 10.35 11.92 -8.65
N LEU A 25 9.34 11.87 -7.80
CA LEU A 25 8.64 13.01 -7.21
C LEU A 25 8.48 12.81 -5.70
N ASN A 26 8.28 13.91 -4.98
CA ASN A 26 7.85 13.86 -3.60
C ASN A 26 6.39 13.39 -3.54
N ASP A 27 6.06 12.49 -2.61
CA ASP A 27 4.69 12.05 -2.36
C ASP A 27 3.79 13.24 -2.00
N GLY A 28 2.54 13.19 -2.46
CA GLY A 28 1.58 14.29 -2.30
C GLY A 28 1.74 15.47 -3.29
N THR A 29 2.72 15.46 -4.19
CA THR A 29 2.85 16.48 -5.23
C THR A 29 1.67 16.39 -6.21
N ARG A 30 0.92 17.48 -6.41
CA ARG A 30 -0.25 17.50 -7.31
C ARG A 30 0.09 17.55 -8.80
N PHE A 31 1.27 18.01 -9.18
CA PHE A 31 1.71 18.15 -10.58
C PHE A 31 3.17 17.71 -10.74
N CYS A 32 3.47 16.97 -11.80
CA CYS A 32 4.85 16.58 -12.10
C CYS A 32 5.67 17.80 -12.49
N ARG A 33 6.80 18.04 -11.81
CA ARG A 33 7.72 19.15 -12.12
C ARG A 33 8.47 18.97 -13.45
N PHE A 34 8.49 17.75 -13.98
CA PHE A 34 9.22 17.41 -15.21
C PHE A 34 8.33 17.42 -16.45
N CYS A 35 7.12 16.83 -16.38
CA CYS A 35 6.21 16.73 -17.52
C CYS A 35 4.92 17.55 -17.39
N GLY A 36 4.70 18.24 -16.26
CA GLY A 36 3.52 19.07 -16.02
C GLY A 36 2.23 18.30 -15.70
N ASN A 37 2.22 16.97 -15.82
CA ASN A 37 0.98 16.20 -15.67
C ASN A 37 0.46 16.18 -14.24
N GLN A 38 -0.86 16.24 -14.11
CA GLN A 38 -1.53 16.15 -12.82
C GLN A 38 -1.32 14.74 -12.23
N GLN A 39 -0.91 14.70 -10.97
CA GLN A 39 -0.79 13.46 -10.21
C GLN A 39 -2.11 13.13 -9.52
N PRO A 40 -2.40 11.84 -9.31
CA PRO A 40 -3.59 11.41 -8.57
C PRO A 40 -3.64 12.06 -7.19
N GLY A 41 -4.85 12.47 -6.78
CA GLY A 41 -5.07 13.11 -5.49
C GLY A 41 -4.83 12.18 -4.31
N GLU A 42 -4.55 12.78 -3.14
CA GLU A 42 -4.22 12.07 -1.90
C GLU A 42 -5.27 11.04 -1.49
N GLN A 43 -6.56 11.32 -1.70
CA GLN A 43 -7.65 10.38 -1.38
C GLN A 43 -7.58 9.09 -2.19
N LEU A 44 -7.28 9.19 -3.48
CA LEU A 44 -7.13 8.02 -4.35
C LEU A 44 -5.90 7.22 -3.94
N ILE A 45 -4.77 7.90 -3.71
CA ILE A 45 -3.55 7.26 -3.24
C ILE A 45 -3.76 6.54 -1.90
N ALA A 46 -4.46 7.16 -0.95
CA ALA A 46 -4.79 6.54 0.33
C ALA A 46 -5.64 5.27 0.16
N ARG A 47 -6.68 5.32 -0.70
CA ARG A 47 -7.50 4.14 -1.01
C ARG A 47 -6.66 3.01 -1.59
N LEU A 48 -5.84 3.31 -2.59
CA LEU A 48 -4.99 2.31 -3.25
C LEU A 48 -3.96 1.69 -2.28
N ARG A 49 -3.44 2.47 -1.32
CA ARG A 49 -2.55 1.95 -0.27
C ARG A 49 -3.26 0.97 0.65
N MET A 50 -4.47 1.29 1.08
CA MET A 50 -5.28 0.39 1.91
C MET A 50 -5.64 -0.91 1.17
N GLU A 51 -5.97 -0.81 -0.12
CA GLU A 51 -6.25 -1.97 -0.96
C GLU A 51 -5.01 -2.85 -1.17
N ALA A 52 -3.85 -2.23 -1.43
CA ALA A 52 -2.60 -2.98 -1.54
C ALA A 52 -2.24 -3.70 -0.22
N GLU A 53 -2.51 -3.07 0.92
CA GLU A 53 -2.29 -3.68 2.24
C GLU A 53 -3.26 -4.85 2.49
N SER A 54 -4.54 -4.69 2.16
CA SER A 54 -5.53 -5.78 2.35
C SER A 54 -5.17 -7.02 1.51
N ILE A 55 -4.71 -6.82 0.28
CA ILE A 55 -4.23 -7.90 -0.59
C ILE A 55 -3.02 -8.60 0.05
N ARG A 56 -2.04 -7.84 0.54
CA ARG A 56 -0.83 -8.39 1.19
C ARG A 56 -1.19 -9.23 2.40
N VAL A 57 -2.07 -8.72 3.26
CA VAL A 57 -2.53 -9.42 4.47
C VAL A 57 -3.28 -10.70 4.12
N HIS A 58 -4.19 -10.64 3.13
CA HIS A 58 -4.95 -11.82 2.69
C HIS A 58 -4.02 -12.92 2.16
N MET A 59 -3.05 -12.57 1.31
CA MET A 59 -2.08 -13.53 0.79
C MET A 59 -1.20 -14.12 1.90
N GLN A 60 -0.81 -13.32 2.89
CA GLN A 60 -0.06 -13.80 4.04
C GLN A 60 -0.87 -14.80 4.87
N GLN A 61 -2.15 -14.52 5.12
CA GLN A 61 -3.05 -15.43 5.84
C GLN A 61 -3.21 -16.77 5.12
N MET A 62 -3.42 -16.76 3.80
CA MET A 62 -3.53 -17.99 3.02
C MET A 62 -2.26 -18.86 3.12
N ARG A 63 -1.07 -18.24 3.05
CA ARG A 63 0.20 -18.97 3.22
C ARG A 63 0.32 -19.60 4.60
N VAL A 64 -0.03 -18.86 5.65
CA VAL A 64 0.00 -19.36 7.03
C VAL A 64 -0.99 -20.53 7.20
N GLN A 65 -2.20 -20.42 6.65
CA GLN A 65 -3.20 -21.47 6.71
C GLN A 65 -2.72 -22.76 6.04
N GLN A 66 -2.11 -22.65 4.85
CA GLN A 66 -1.55 -23.81 4.15
C GLN A 66 -0.43 -24.47 4.95
N MET A 67 0.46 -23.69 5.55
CA MET A 67 1.54 -24.21 6.38
C MET A 67 1.03 -24.90 7.66
N GLN A 68 0.00 -24.34 8.29
CA GLN A 68 -0.65 -24.95 9.46
C GLN A 68 -1.25 -26.31 9.09
N GLN A 69 -1.95 -26.40 7.95
CA GLN A 69 -2.55 -27.67 7.52
C GLN A 69 -1.49 -28.74 7.21
N ALA A 70 -0.39 -28.36 6.55
CA ALA A 70 0.72 -29.28 6.28
C ALA A 70 1.36 -29.82 7.57
N ASN A 71 1.55 -28.94 8.57
CA ASN A 71 2.10 -29.33 9.87
C ASN A 71 1.16 -30.29 10.62
N LEU A 72 -0.15 -29.99 10.65
CA LEU A 72 -1.15 -30.86 11.28
C LEU A 72 -1.18 -32.26 10.64
N ASN A 73 -1.15 -32.32 9.31
CA ASN A 73 -1.10 -33.60 8.58
C ASN A 73 0.18 -34.39 8.90
N GLN A 74 1.34 -33.71 9.01
CA GLN A 74 2.60 -34.36 9.37
C GLN A 74 2.59 -34.91 10.81
N GLN A 75 1.99 -34.19 11.76
CA GLN A 75 1.83 -34.67 13.14
C GLN A 75 0.90 -35.89 13.21
N GLN A 76 -0.22 -35.88 12.50
CA GLN A 76 -1.13 -37.03 12.47
C GLN A 76 -0.48 -38.28 11.86
N ASN A 77 0.36 -38.13 10.83
CA ASN A 77 1.05 -39.26 10.24
C ASN A 77 2.12 -39.85 11.18
N GLN A 78 2.79 -39.00 11.98
CA GLN A 78 3.72 -39.47 13.01
C GLN A 78 3.04 -40.26 14.14
N GLN A 79 1.78 -39.95 14.45
CA GLN A 79 0.99 -40.63 15.49
C GLN A 79 0.33 -41.94 15.02
N ARG A 80 0.47 -42.30 13.73
CA ARG A 80 -0.23 -43.44 13.11
C ARG A 80 0.60 -44.75 13.16
N TRP A 81 1.86 -44.70 13.61
CA TRP A 81 2.74 -45.85 13.78
C TRP A 81 2.90 -46.23 15.25
#